data_AF-A0A1G1IND3-F1
#
_entry.id   AF-A0A1G1IND3-F1
#
_cell.length_a   1.000
_cell.length_b   1.000
_cell.length_c   1.000
_cell.angle_alpha   90.00
_cell.angle_beta   90.00
_cell.angle_gamma   90.00
#
_symmetry.space_group_name_H-M   'P 1'
#
loop_
_entity.id
_entity.type
_entity.pdbx_description
1 polymer ?
#
loop_
_entity_poly.entity_id
_entity_poly.type
_entity_poly.pdbx_seq_one_letter_code
_entity_poly.pdbx_strand_id
1 'polypeptide(L)'
;MKNQLSVQLTERDFSIFQLILAQGAKTPTDLTGQFWGNKSKKAKAGFQRIRKLILAGLLRRGNPKLLYLSDEAKAFVAKHPGVEEGKRDA
;
A
#
# COMPACT_ATOMS: atom_id res chain seq x y z
N MET A 1 22.32 -7.81 9.84
CA MET A 1 21.31 -7.04 10.59
C MET A 1 20.34 -6.46 9.58
N LYS A 2 19.04 -6.76 9.68
CA LYS A 2 18.03 -6.20 8.76
C LYS A 2 17.85 -4.73 9.10
N ASN A 3 18.28 -3.82 8.23
CA ASN A 3 17.91 -2.41 8.33
C ASN A 3 16.39 -2.32 8.12
N GLN A 4 15.62 -2.52 9.18
CA GLN A 4 14.20 -2.25 9.19
C GLN A 4 14.09 -0.72 9.18
N LEU A 5 14.07 -0.14 7.98
CA LEU A 5 13.75 1.27 7.79
C LEU A 5 12.42 1.50 8.51
N SER A 6 12.45 2.32 9.56
CA SER A 6 11.27 2.70 10.34
C SER A 6 10.35 3.56 9.47
N VAL A 7 9.59 2.90 8.58
CA VAL A 7 8.56 3.57 7.80
C VAL A 7 7.36 3.79 8.71
N GLN A 8 7.15 5.04 9.11
CA GLN A 8 5.89 5.44 9.73
C GLN A 8 4.77 5.22 8.71
N LEU A 9 3.81 4.37 9.06
CA LEU A 9 2.64 4.05 8.25
C LEU A 9 1.57 5.12 8.42
N THR A 10 0.91 5.45 7.32
CA THR A 10 -0.21 6.38 7.25
C THR A 10 -1.50 5.61 6.98
N GLU A 11 -2.65 6.21 7.25
CA GLU A 11 -3.97 5.63 6.95
C GLU A 11 -4.10 5.18 5.49
N ARG A 12 -3.49 5.94 4.56
CA ARG A 12 -3.47 5.58 3.14
C ARG A 12 -2.72 4.27 2.88
N ASP A 13 -1.64 4.00 3.61
CA ASP A 13 -0.90 2.73 3.45
C ASP A 13 -1.73 1.56 3.95
N PHE A 14 -2.45 1.72 5.05
CA PHE A 14 -3.41 0.72 5.52
C PHE A 14 -4.52 0.48 4.49
N SER A 15 -5.05 1.54 3.88
CA SER A 15 -6.04 1.43 2.80
C SER A 15 -5.49 0.67 1.58
N ILE A 16 -4.21 0.92 1.21
CA ILE A 16 -3.51 0.17 0.16
C ILE A 16 -3.41 -1.32 0.53
N PHE A 17 -3.07 -1.62 1.78
CA PHE A 17 -2.93 -3.00 2.24
C PHE A 17 -4.28 -3.73 2.25
N GLN A 18 -5.34 -3.11 2.77
CA GLN A 18 -6.69 -3.65 2.73
C GLN A 18 -7.15 -3.90 1.29
N LEU A 19 -6.88 -2.97 0.37
CA LEU A 19 -7.20 -3.15 -1.05
C LEU A 19 -6.50 -4.38 -1.63
N ILE A 20 -5.20 -4.57 -1.35
CA ILE A 20 -4.45 -5.73 -1.85
C ILE A 20 -4.94 -7.04 -1.21
N LEU A 21 -5.35 -7.01 0.06
CA LEU A 21 -5.96 -8.17 0.73
C LEU A 21 -7.30 -8.55 0.10
N ALA A 22 -8.16 -7.55 -0.12
CA ALA A 22 -9.52 -7.78 -0.61
C ALA A 22 -9.57 -8.13 -2.10
N GLN A 23 -8.73 -7.50 -2.92
CA GLN A 23 -8.80 -7.59 -4.38
C GLN A 23 -7.59 -8.27 -5.03
N GLY A 24 -6.66 -8.78 -4.23
CA GLY A 24 -5.42 -9.37 -4.71
C GLY A 24 -4.36 -8.34 -5.13
N ALA A 25 -3.26 -8.86 -5.68
CA ALA A 25 -2.09 -8.04 -6.01
C ALA A 25 -2.41 -6.95 -7.04
N LYS A 26 -1.81 -5.77 -6.84
CA LYS A 26 -2.01 -4.58 -7.69
C LYS A 26 -0.70 -4.12 -8.30
N THR A 27 -0.74 -3.44 -9.44
CA THR A 27 0.46 -2.79 -9.98
C THR A 27 0.73 -1.46 -9.26
N PRO A 28 1.98 -0.95 -9.29
CA PRO A 28 2.27 0.38 -8.80
C PRO A 28 1.40 1.47 -9.45
N THR A 29 1.04 1.29 -10.71
CA THR A 29 0.20 2.22 -11.47
C THR A 29 -1.23 2.22 -10.95
N ASP A 30 -1.81 1.05 -10.69
CA ASP A 30 -3.18 0.94 -10.14
C ASP A 30 -3.28 1.66 -8.80
N LEU A 31 -2.35 1.37 -7.88
CA LEU A 31 -2.31 1.99 -6.55
C LEU A 31 -2.09 3.51 -6.65
N THR A 32 -1.18 3.94 -7.51
CA THR A 32 -0.90 5.37 -7.68
C THR A 32 -2.11 6.10 -8.26
N GLY A 33 -2.76 5.52 -9.28
CA GLY A 33 -3.97 6.07 -9.89
C GLY A 33 -5.12 6.18 -8.89
N GLN A 34 -5.34 5.14 -8.09
CA GLN A 34 -6.44 5.10 -7.12
C GLN A 34 -6.26 6.06 -5.94
N PHE A 35 -5.07 6.15 -5.36
CA PHE A 35 -4.87 6.90 -4.10
C PHE A 35 -4.25 8.29 -4.26
N TRP A 36 -3.62 8.59 -5.40
CA TRP A 36 -3.01 9.90 -5.69
C TRP A 36 -3.57 10.56 -6.95
N GLY A 37 -4.19 9.79 -7.86
CA GLY A 37 -4.63 10.24 -9.17
C GLY A 37 -3.51 10.33 -10.19
N ASN A 38 -3.88 10.56 -11.45
CA ASN A 38 -2.96 10.50 -12.59
C ASN A 38 -2.18 11.80 -12.86
N LYS A 39 -2.33 12.84 -12.02
CA LYS A 39 -1.61 14.11 -12.19
C LYS A 39 -0.12 13.91 -11.87
N SER A 40 0.79 14.25 -12.78
CA SER A 40 2.23 13.92 -12.70
C SER A 40 2.91 14.16 -11.35
N LYS A 41 2.66 15.32 -10.69
CA LYS A 41 3.26 15.60 -9.37
C LYS A 41 2.74 14.65 -8.28
N LYS A 42 1.43 14.37 -8.25
CA LYS A 42 0.81 13.45 -7.28
C LYS A 42 1.18 12.00 -7.58
N ALA A 43 1.21 11.63 -8.87
CA ALA A 43 1.64 10.31 -9.30
C ALA A 43 3.09 10.00 -8.85
N LYS A 44 4.00 10.96 -9.01
CA LYS A 44 5.39 10.83 -8.52
C LYS A 44 5.43 10.57 -7.01
N ALA A 45 4.62 11.26 -6.21
CA ALA A 45 4.54 11.03 -4.77
C ALA A 45 4.02 9.61 -4.44
N GLY A 46 3.01 9.13 -5.18
CA GLY A 46 2.50 7.76 -5.05
C GLY A 46 3.57 6.70 -5.32
N PHE A 47 4.27 6.80 -6.46
CA PHE A 47 5.35 5.88 -6.80
C PHE A 47 6.49 5.90 -5.77
N GLN A 48 6.85 7.08 -5.24
CA GLN A 48 7.86 7.18 -4.18
C GLN A 48 7.39 6.54 -2.89
N ARG A 49 6.11 6.68 -2.51
CA ARG A 49 5.56 6.02 -1.33
C ARG A 49 5.56 4.50 -1.48
N ILE A 50 5.09 3.99 -2.62
CA ILE A 50 5.10 2.56 -2.94
C ILE A 50 6.53 2.01 -2.87
N ARG A 51 7.52 2.74 -3.42
CA ARG A 51 8.94 2.35 -3.32
C ARG A 51 9.41 2.23 -1.87
N LYS A 52 9.02 3.16 -0.99
CA LYS A 52 9.36 3.10 0.44
C LYS A 52 8.75 1.88 1.13
N LEU A 53 7.49 1.55 0.83
CA LEU A 53 6.83 0.35 1.36
C LEU A 53 7.50 -0.94 0.89
N ILE A 54 8.02 -0.98 -0.34
CA ILE A 54 8.80 -2.11 -0.86
C ILE A 54 10.14 -2.22 -0.15
N LEU A 55 10.86 -1.11 0.01
CA LEU A 55 12.15 -1.08 0.72
C LEU A 55 12.01 -1.46 2.21
N ALA A 56 10.87 -1.16 2.82
CA ALA A 56 10.53 -1.59 4.18
C ALA A 56 10.13 -3.06 4.27
N GLY A 57 10.02 -3.79 3.15
CA GLY A 57 9.63 -5.19 3.14
C GLY A 57 8.13 -5.45 3.37
N LEU A 58 7.30 -4.39 3.34
CA LEU A 58 5.84 -4.50 3.52
C LEU A 58 5.14 -4.88 2.22
N LEU A 59 5.70 -4.47 1.09
CA LEU A 59 5.28 -4.90 -0.23
C LEU A 59 6.39 -5.71 -0.92
N ARG A 60 6.01 -6.80 -1.57
CA ARG A 60 6.90 -7.65 -2.37
C ARG A 60 6.55 -7.51 -3.85
N ARG A 61 7.56 -7.36 -4.70
CA ARG A 61 7.39 -7.34 -6.15
C ARG A 61 7.33 -8.76 -6.69
N GLY A 62 6.32 -9.06 -7.50
CA GLY A 62 6.26 -10.24 -8.36
C GLY A 62 6.28 -9.88 -9.85
N ASN A 63 6.06 -10.86 -10.70
CA ASN A 63 6.02 -10.72 -12.16
C ASN A 63 4.56 -10.80 -12.67
N PRO A 64 4.08 -9.92 -13.57
CA PRO A 64 4.72 -8.71 -14.10
C PRO A 64 4.44 -7.47 -13.23
N LYS A 65 5.37 -7.14 -12.32
CA LYS A 65 5.35 -5.96 -11.43
C LYS A 65 4.16 -5.88 -10.46
N LEU A 66 3.47 -6.99 -10.23
CA LEU A 66 2.43 -7.09 -9.20
C LEU A 66 3.03 -6.89 -7.81
N LEU A 67 2.30 -6.20 -6.94
CA LEU A 67 2.68 -5.96 -5.55
C LEU A 67 1.82 -6.80 -4.63
N TYR A 68 2.49 -7.64 -3.85
CA TYR A 68 1.91 -8.51 -2.85
C TYR A 68 2.24 -7.99 -1.47
N LEU A 69 1.36 -8.23 -0.50
CA LEU A 69 1.69 -7.98 0.90
C LEU A 69 2.65 -9.04 1.43
N SER A 70 3.62 -8.59 2.21
CA SER A 70 4.38 -9.50 3.07
C SER A 70 3.52 -9.96 4.25
N ASP A 71 3.91 -11.06 4.88
CA ASP A 71 3.17 -11.60 6.03
C ASP A 71 3.18 -10.64 7.22
N GLU A 72 4.24 -9.84 7.37
CA GLU A 72 4.33 -8.75 8.35
C GLU A 72 3.27 -7.67 8.07
N ALA A 73 3.11 -7.25 6.81
CA ALA A 73 2.09 -6.28 6.44
C ALA A 73 0.66 -6.81 6.66
N LYS A 74 0.42 -8.11 6.38
CA LYS A 74 -0.86 -8.76 6.70
C LYS A 74 -1.16 -8.74 8.19
N ALA A 75 -0.15 -9.02 9.03
CA ALA A 75 -0.28 -8.98 10.49
C ALA A 75 -0.57 -7.55 10.99
N PHE A 76 0.03 -6.52 10.37
CA PHE A 76 -0.29 -5.13 10.69
C PHE A 76 -1.76 -4.78 10.38
N VAL A 77 -2.28 -5.19 9.22
CA VAL A 77 -3.70 -4.96 8.89
C VAL A 77 -4.63 -5.69 9.84
N ALA A 78 -4.33 -6.95 10.19
CA ALA A 78 -5.13 -7.73 11.13
C ALA A 78 -5.23 -7.07 12.52
N LYS A 79 -4.19 -6.34 12.95
CA LYS A 79 -4.17 -5.58 14.21
C LYS A 79 -4.87 -4.21 14.12
N HIS A 80 -5.19 -3.77 12.91
CA HIS A 80 -5.88 -2.50 12.64
C HIS A 80 -7.15 -2.73 11.79
N PRO A 81 -8.17 -3.41 12.35
CA PRO A 81 -9.42 -3.69 11.64
C PRO A 81 -10.26 -2.44 11.34
N GLY A 82 -9.90 -1.26 11.85
CA GLY A 82 -10.73 -0.06 11.87
C GLY A 82 -10.58 0.92 10.70
N VAL A 83 -9.95 0.55 9.58
CA VAL A 83 -10.04 1.37 8.35
C VAL A 83 -11.20 0.81 7.51
N GLU A 84 -12.40 0.76 8.09
CA GLU A 84 -13.63 0.57 7.32
C GLU A 84 -14.18 1.94 6.91
N GLU A 85 -14.54 2.00 5.63
CA GLU A 85 -15.38 2.96 4.92
C GLU A 85 -15.76 4.27 5.65
N GLY A 86 -14.94 5.29 5.44
CA GLY A 86 -15.41 6.66 5.51
C GLY A 86 -16.49 6.93 4.45
N LYS A 87 -17.75 6.82 4.88
CA LYS A 87 -18.98 7.39 4.30
C LYS A 87 -19.45 6.85 2.95
N ARG A 88 -20.34 5.86 3.02
CA ARG A 88 -21.54 5.85 2.17
C ARG A 88 -22.67 6.45 3.00
N ASP A 89 -22.76 7.78 3.04
CA ASP A 89 -23.97 8.44 3.55
C ASP A 89 -25.03 8.42 2.43
N ALA A 90 -26.18 7.85 2.80
CA ALA A 90 -27.53 7.85 2.24
C ALA A 90 -27.83 8.63 0.94
#